data_AF-A0A6G9FNY7-F1
#
_entry.id   AF-A0A6G9FNY7-F1
#
_cell.length_a   1.000
_cell.length_b   1.000
_cell.length_c   1.000
_cell.angle_alpha   90.00
_cell.angle_beta   90.00
_cell.angle_gamma   90.00
#
_symmetry.space_group_name_H-M   'P 1'
#
loop_
_entity.id
_entity.type
_entity.pdbx_description
1 polymer ?
#
loop_
_entity_poly.entity_id
_entity_poly.type
_entity_poly.pdbx_seq_one_letter_code
_entity_poly.pdbx_strand_id
1 'polypeptide(L)'
;MTQTPETAVAHVVESLRALMDISDPTERYRASRMVEVAVTDQLREVRKDVALELKHEHGKTWREIGQVMDGVSAQRAEQISRGK
;
A
#
# COMPACT_ATOMS: atom_id res chain seq x y z
N MET A 1 20.29 7.68 -2.32
CA MET A 1 20.15 6.57 -1.36
C MET A 1 18.86 5.84 -1.68
N THR A 2 18.91 4.56 -2.02
CA THR A 2 17.70 3.74 -2.21
C THR A 2 17.05 3.53 -0.84
N GLN A 3 15.79 3.89 -0.67
CA GLN A 3 15.08 3.61 0.58
C GLN A 3 14.92 2.10 0.75
N THR A 4 15.21 1.58 1.95
CA THR A 4 14.88 0.18 2.27
C THR A 4 13.39 0.09 2.66
N PRO A 5 12.75 -1.09 2.52
CA PRO A 5 11.38 -1.29 2.97
C PRO A 5 11.16 -0.87 4.44
N GLU A 6 12.11 -1.20 5.31
CA GLU A 6 12.06 -0.87 6.74
C GLU A 6 12.11 0.64 6.96
N THR A 7 12.93 1.35 6.20
CA THR A 7 13.05 2.82 6.27
C THR A 7 11.76 3.48 5.81
N ALA A 8 11.15 3.00 4.72
CA ALA A 8 9.88 3.52 4.22
C ALA A 8 8.73 3.29 5.21
N VAL A 9 8.65 2.09 5.80
CA VAL A 9 7.65 1.78 6.84
C VAL A 9 7.85 2.67 8.07
N ALA A 10 9.10 2.82 8.53
CA ALA A 10 9.41 3.67 9.69
C ALA A 10 8.98 5.13 9.46
N HIS A 11 9.18 5.68 8.25
CA HIS A 11 8.72 7.03 7.92
C HIS A 11 7.19 7.19 7.99
N VAL A 12 6.44 6.20 7.48
CA VAL A 12 4.96 6.23 7.56
C VAL A 12 4.52 6.17 9.01
N VAL A 13 5.07 5.23 9.79
CA VAL A 13 4.74 5.07 11.22
C VAL A 13 5.08 6.32 12.04
N GLU A 14 6.23 6.94 11.79
CA GLU A 14 6.62 8.19 12.43
C GLU A 14 5.62 9.31 12.13
N SER A 15 5.18 9.42 10.87
CA SER A 15 4.20 10.43 10.46
C SER A 15 2.84 10.27 11.16
N LEU A 16 2.45 9.03 11.54
CA LEU A 16 1.23 8.79 12.29
C LEU A 16 1.26 9.37 13.72
N ARG A 17 2.45 9.66 14.27
CA ARG A 17 2.55 10.28 15.61
C ARG A 17 1.94 11.68 15.68
N ALA A 18 1.82 12.38 14.55
CA ALA A 18 1.12 13.67 14.48
C ALA A 18 -0.35 13.58 14.93
N LEU A 19 -0.96 12.39 14.90
CA LEU A 19 -2.30 12.19 15.46
C LEU A 19 -2.33 12.41 16.97
N MET A 20 -1.23 12.21 17.68
CA MET A 20 -1.15 12.39 19.13
C MET A 20 -1.18 13.87 19.54
N ASP A 21 -0.85 14.78 18.62
CA ASP A 21 -0.92 16.22 18.84
C ASP A 21 -2.36 16.75 18.82
N ILE A 22 -3.31 15.94 18.33
CA ILE A 22 -4.75 16.24 18.41
C ILE A 22 -5.21 16.05 19.86
N SER A 23 -5.48 17.17 20.52
CA SER A 23 -5.81 17.21 21.96
C SER A 23 -7.16 16.57 22.27
N ASP A 24 -8.17 16.76 21.42
CA ASP A 24 -9.48 16.16 21.61
C ASP A 24 -9.46 14.66 21.25
N PRO A 25 -9.80 13.75 22.17
CA PRO A 25 -9.75 12.31 21.93
C PRO A 25 -10.74 11.83 20.86
N THR A 26 -11.90 12.48 20.74
CA THR A 26 -12.91 12.21 19.70
C THR A 26 -12.39 12.64 18.33
N GLU A 27 -11.80 13.83 18.22
CA GLU A 27 -11.21 14.29 16.96
C GLU A 27 -10.03 13.42 16.55
N ARG A 28 -9.17 13.03 17.50
CA ARG A 28 -8.04 12.13 17.24
C ARG A 28 -8.50 10.78 16.70
N TYR A 29 -9.56 10.20 17.27
CA TYR A 29 -10.14 8.96 16.76
C TYR A 29 -10.71 9.12 15.34
N ARG A 30 -11.41 10.23 15.06
CA ARG A 30 -11.92 10.49 13.70
C ARG A 30 -10.78 10.64 12.70
N ALA A 31 -9.73 11.39 13.07
CA ALA A 31 -8.55 11.58 12.23
C ALA A 31 -7.83 10.26 11.96
N SER A 32 -7.69 9.37 12.95
CA SER A 32 -7.07 8.06 12.72
C SER A 32 -7.84 7.22 11.71
N ARG A 33 -9.17 7.24 11.74
CA ARG A 33 -10.03 6.58 10.74
C ARG A 33 -9.90 7.19 9.35
N MET A 34 -9.81 8.51 9.26
CA MET A 34 -9.60 9.19 7.97
C MET A 34 -8.24 8.81 7.36
N VAL A 35 -7.18 8.77 8.19
CA VAL A 35 -5.84 8.36 7.77
C VAL A 35 -5.82 6.91 7.33
N GLU A 36 -6.45 6.00 8.08
CA GLU A 36 -6.53 4.59 7.72
C GLU A 36 -7.14 4.39 6.32
N VAL A 37 -8.24 5.08 6.01
CA VAL A 37 -8.87 5.04 4.69
C VAL A 37 -7.92 5.59 3.62
N ALA A 38 -7.37 6.78 3.83
CA ALA A 38 -6.49 7.44 2.85
C ALA A 38 -5.22 6.63 2.56
N VAL A 39 -4.57 6.09 3.60
CA VAL A 39 -3.37 5.24 3.45
C VAL A 39 -3.73 3.94 2.76
N THR A 40 -4.86 3.31 3.10
CA THR A 40 -5.29 2.07 2.45
C THR A 40 -5.50 2.26 0.95
N ASP A 41 -6.13 3.38 0.55
CA ASP A 41 -6.34 3.71 -0.86
C ASP A 41 -5.02 3.98 -1.57
N GLN A 42 -4.10 4.72 -0.96
CA GLN A 42 -2.76 4.95 -1.54
C GLN A 42 -1.98 3.64 -1.71
N LEU A 43 -2.06 2.72 -0.73
CA LEU A 43 -1.41 1.40 -0.83
C LEU A 43 -2.03 0.53 -1.92
N ARG A 44 -3.31 0.72 -2.28
CA ARG A 44 -3.93 0.04 -3.43
C ARG A 44 -3.30 0.50 -4.73
N GLU A 45 -3.09 1.81 -4.91
CA GLU A 45 -2.41 2.34 -6.11
C GLU A 45 -0.95 1.85 -6.18
N VAL A 46 -0.21 1.83 -5.06
CA VAL A 46 1.15 1.26 -5.04
C VAL A 46 1.17 -0.19 -5.51
N ARG A 47 0.25 -1.04 -5.01
CA ARG A 47 0.17 -2.45 -5.44
C ARG A 47 -0.21 -2.59 -6.91
N LYS A 48 -1.11 -1.75 -7.40
CA LYS A 48 -1.50 -1.70 -8.82
C LYS A 48 -0.31 -1.35 -9.71
N ASP A 49 0.45 -0.33 -9.34
CA ASP A 49 1.63 0.11 -10.09
C ASP A 49 2.69 -1.00 -10.12
N VAL A 50 2.97 -1.64 -8.97
CA VAL A 50 3.88 -2.79 -8.90
C VAL A 50 3.39 -3.95 -9.78
N ALA A 51 2.09 -4.26 -9.79
CA ALA A 51 1.55 -5.32 -10.64
C ALA A 51 1.73 -5.00 -12.13
N LEU A 52 1.59 -3.73 -12.53
CA LEU A 52 1.80 -3.26 -13.90
C LEU A 52 3.28 -3.27 -14.29
N GLU A 53 4.17 -2.80 -13.42
CA GLU A 53 5.62 -2.82 -13.61
C GLU A 53 6.12 -4.26 -13.81
N LEU A 54 5.73 -5.18 -12.92
CA LEU A 54 6.07 -6.60 -13.04
C LEU A 54 5.56 -7.22 -14.35
N LYS A 55 4.40 -6.78 -14.83
CA LYS A 55 3.79 -7.27 -16.07
C LYS A 55 4.49 -6.73 -17.31
N HIS A 56 4.70 -5.42 -17.38
CA HIS A 56 5.08 -4.72 -18.59
C HIS A 56 6.60 -4.54 -18.72
N GLU A 57 7.29 -4.31 -17.61
CA GLU A 57 8.74 -4.06 -17.61
C GLU A 57 9.52 -5.35 -17.37
N HIS A 58 8.99 -6.25 -16.54
CA HIS A 58 9.65 -7.53 -16.23
C HIS A 58 9.04 -8.73 -16.95
N GLY A 59 8.00 -8.54 -17.77
CA GLY A 59 7.42 -9.59 -18.61
C GLY A 59 6.77 -10.76 -17.85
N LYS A 60 6.49 -10.63 -16.55
CA LYS A 60 5.94 -11.73 -15.75
C LYS A 60 4.52 -12.11 -16.18
N THR A 61 4.19 -13.38 -16.02
CA THR A 61 2.80 -13.87 -16.15
C THR A 61 1.99 -13.51 -14.90
N TRP A 62 0.66 -13.43 -15.03
CA TRP A 62 -0.21 -13.15 -13.88
C TRP A 62 -0.07 -14.17 -12.76
N ARG A 63 0.26 -15.43 -13.08
CA ARG A 63 0.54 -16.47 -12.09
C ARG A 63 1.79 -16.13 -11.27
N GLU A 64 2.87 -15.73 -11.92
CA GLU A 64 4.11 -15.34 -11.24
C GLU A 64 3.94 -14.05 -10.42
N ILE A 65 3.19 -13.09 -10.96
CA ILE A 65 2.86 -11.85 -10.23
C ILE A 65 2.07 -12.19 -8.96
N GLY A 66 1.08 -13.08 -9.05
CA GLY A 66 0.34 -13.54 -7.88
C GLY A 66 1.22 -14.17 -6.81
N GLN A 67 2.23 -14.95 -7.20
CA GLN A 67 3.21 -15.50 -6.25
C GLN A 67 4.05 -14.43 -5.56
N VAL A 68 4.45 -13.37 -6.28
CA VAL A 68 5.20 -12.24 -5.69
C VAL A 68 4.33 -11.41 -4.75
N MET A 69 3.05 -11.21 -5.09
CA MET A 69 2.11 -10.39 -4.34
C MET A 69 1.35 -11.21 -3.28
N ASP A 70 2.09 -11.75 -2.30
CA ASP A 70 1.54 -12.50 -1.16
C ASP A 70 0.87 -13.85 -1.52
N GLY A 71 1.26 -14.47 -2.63
CA GLY A 71 0.75 -15.80 -3.01
C GLY A 71 -0.70 -15.79 -3.51
N VAL A 72 -1.21 -14.66 -3.99
CA VAL A 72 -2.56 -14.55 -4.53
C VAL A 72 -2.72 -15.30 -5.87
N SER A 73 -3.97 -15.58 -6.25
CA SER A 73 -4.27 -16.19 -7.54
C SER A 73 -3.92 -15.28 -8.72
N ALA A 74 -3.69 -15.86 -9.90
CA ALA A 74 -3.45 -15.10 -11.13
C ALA A 74 -4.60 -14.11 -11.45
N GLN A 75 -5.84 -14.53 -11.21
CA GLN A 75 -7.01 -13.67 -11.38
C GLN A 75 -6.99 -12.49 -10.40
N ARG A 76 -6.59 -12.72 -9.14
CA ARG A 76 -6.49 -11.64 -8.16
C ARG A 76 -5.39 -10.65 -8.51
N ALA A 77 -4.23 -11.13 -8.97
CA ALA A 77 -3.15 -10.27 -9.46
C ALA A 77 -3.62 -9.37 -10.62
N GLU A 78 -4.38 -9.92 -11.57
CA GLU A 78 -4.97 -9.14 -12.66
C GLU A 78 -6.03 -8.13 -12.18
N GLN A 79 -6.82 -8.45 -11.15
CA GLN A 79 -7.75 -7.48 -10.56
C GLN A 79 -7.02 -6.32 -9.90
N ILE A 80 -5.93 -6.60 -9.20
CA ILE A 80 -5.11 -5.58 -8.53
C ILE A 80 -4.52 -4.59 -9.55
N SER A 81 -4.01 -5.07 -10.70
CA SER A 81 -3.51 -4.19 -11.77
C SER A 81 -4.59 -3.29 -12.38
N ARG A 82 -5.87 -3.60 -12.15
CA ARG A 82 -7.03 -2.81 -12.56
C ARG A 82 -7.61 -1.96 -11.42
N GLY A 83 -6.98 -1.94 -10.24
CA GLY A 83 -7.45 -1.20 -9.07
C GLY A 83 -8.67 -1.83 -8.37
N LYS A 84 -8.86 -3.16 -8.50
CA LYS A 84 -10.00 -3.90 -7.93
C LYS A 84 -9.58 -4.86 -6.83
#